data_AF-A0A1G1HZG1-F1
#
_entry.id   AF-A0A1G1HZG1-F1
#
_cell.length_a   1.000
_cell.length_b   1.000
_cell.length_c   1.000
_cell.angle_alpha   90.00
_cell.angle_beta   90.00
_cell.angle_gamma   90.00
#
_symmetry.space_group_name_H-M   'P 1'
#
loop_
_entity.id
_entity.type
_entity.pdbx_description
1 polymer ?
#
loop_
_entity_poly.entity_id
_entity_poly.type
_entity_poly.pdbx_seq_one_letter_code
_entity_poly.pdbx_strand_id
1 'polypeptide(L)'
;MALFDIVRKAMLASLGAQGRVSEFVDDLVKRGELSQGEGSKIVKEWMDKAQQSSTDLTGRIQGAVTDALKQFPLATKSDIEEVQKRIDTLSTRIQKMEGGEG
;
A
#
# COMPACT_ATOMS: atom_id res chain seq x y z
N MET A 1 1.34 -4.50 14.59
CA MET A 1 1.48 -3.13 15.12
C MET A 1 2.41 -2.24 14.29
N ALA A 2 3.55 -2.72 13.76
CA ALA A 2 4.49 -1.86 13.00
C ALA A 2 3.94 -1.26 11.69
N LEU A 3 3.14 -2.00 10.90
CA LEU A 3 2.63 -1.52 9.60
C LEU A 3 1.67 -0.32 9.75
N PHE A 4 0.78 -0.37 10.75
CA PHE A 4 -0.19 0.69 10.99
C PHE A 4 0.49 2.01 11.39
N ASP A 5 1.55 1.94 12.19
CA ASP A 5 2.33 3.13 12.57
C ASP A 5 3.10 3.73 11.39
N ILE A 6 3.61 2.90 10.48
CA ILE A 6 4.28 3.38 9.26
C ILE A 6 3.27 4.12 8.36
N VAL A 7 2.07 3.57 8.17
CA VAL A 7 1.00 4.22 7.40
C VAL A 7 0.57 5.54 8.05
N ARG A 8 0.37 5.56 9.38
CA ARG A 8 0.03 6.78 10.12
C ARG A 8 1.10 7.86 9.99
N LYS A 9 2.38 7.51 10.13
CA LYS A 9 3.49 8.46 9.97
C LYS A 9 3.58 9.00 8.55
N ALA A 10 3.38 8.16 7.54
CA ALA A 10 3.37 8.59 6.14
C ALA A 10 2.23 9.59 5.88
N MET A 11 1.04 9.35 6.44
CA MET A 11 -0.12 10.24 6.30
C MET A 11 0.08 11.59 7.01
N LEU A 12 0.69 11.60 8.19
CA LEU A 12 1.04 12.84 8.88
C LEU A 12 2.12 13.64 8.13
N ALA A 13 3.10 12.94 7.56
CA ALA A 13 4.14 13.56 6.74
C ALA A 13 3.58 14.16 5.45
N SER A 14 2.61 13.50 4.79
CA SER A 14 1.97 14.02 3.58
C SER A 14 1.14 15.27 3.87
N LEU A 15 0.38 15.29 4.96
CA LEU A 15 -0.38 16.47 5.41
C LEU A 15 0.55 17.64 5.75
N GLY A 16 1.66 17.38 6.43
CA GLY A 16 2.66 18.40 6.74
C GLY A 16 3.41 18.94 5.52
N ALA A 17 3.66 18.09 4.51
CA ALA A 17 4.29 18.50 3.26
C ALA A 17 3.37 19.39 2.42
N GLN A 18 2.09 19.03 2.30
CA GLN A 18 1.10 19.83 1.57
C GLN A 18 0.88 21.20 2.24
N GLY A 19 0.77 21.23 3.58
CA GLY A 19 0.63 22.47 4.33
C GLY A 19 1.80 23.43 4.14
N ARG A 20 3.05 22.93 4.21
CA ARG A 20 4.25 23.74 4.02
C ARG A 20 4.38 24.33 2.62
N VAL A 21 3.96 23.59 1.58
CA VAL A 21 4.00 24.11 0.20
C VAL A 21 2.96 25.22 0.02
N SER A 22 1.76 25.06 0.57
CA SER A 22 0.73 26.12 0.52
C SER A 22 1.19 27.38 1.25
N GLU A 23 1.73 27.25 2.47
CA GLU A 23 2.25 28.39 3.25
C GLU A 23 3.40 29.11 2.54
N PHE A 24 4.35 28.36 1.97
CA PHE A 24 5.48 28.94 1.25
C PHE A 24 5.02 29.74 0.02
N VAL A 25 4.07 29.21 -0.74
CA VAL A 25 3.49 29.91 -1.89
C VAL A 25 2.70 31.13 -1.45
N ASP A 26 1.89 31.03 -0.40
CA ASP A 26 1.12 32.16 0.14
C ASP A 26 2.04 33.30 0.62
N ASP A 27 3.18 32.97 1.22
CA ASP A 27 4.17 33.96 1.65
C ASP A 27 4.84 34.68 0.48
N LEU A 28 5.11 33.98 -0.62
CA LEU A 28 5.63 34.59 -1.85
C LEU A 28 4.59 35.50 -2.52
N VAL A 29 3.31 35.12 -2.46
CA VAL A 29 2.20 35.98 -2.94
C VAL A 29 2.07 37.23 -2.07
N LYS A 30 2.13 37.11 -0.74
CA LYS A 30 2.09 38.25 0.19
C LYS A 30 3.26 39.22 0.01
N ARG A 31 4.45 38.70 -0.34
CA ARG A 31 5.64 39.51 -0.64
C ARG A 31 5.57 40.20 -2.01
N GLY A 32 4.55 39.87 -2.82
CA GLY A 32 4.38 40.39 -4.18
C GLY A 32 5.35 39.76 -5.18
N GLU A 33 6.07 38.70 -4.80
CA GLU A 33 6.99 37.97 -5.69
C GLU A 33 6.24 37.03 -6.64
N LEU A 34 4.98 36.67 -6.30
CA LEU A 34 4.09 35.88 -7.13
C LEU A 34 2.69 36.50 -7.16
N SER A 35 2.01 36.41 -8.30
CA SER A 35 0.57 36.66 -8.35
C SER A 35 -0.21 35.48 -7.76
N GLN A 36 -1.44 35.75 -7.32
CA GLN A 36 -2.34 34.71 -6.77
C GLN A 36 -2.60 33.57 -7.78
N GLY A 37 -2.63 33.91 -9.08
CA GLY A 37 -2.80 32.94 -10.16
C GLY A 37 -1.58 32.02 -10.33
N GLU A 38 -0.37 32.58 -10.24
CA GLU A 38 0.87 31.80 -10.33
C GLU A 38 1.06 30.90 -9.12
N GLY A 39 0.76 31.39 -7.91
CA GLY A 39 0.80 30.58 -6.69
C GLY A 39 -0.14 29.38 -6.76
N SER A 40 -1.39 29.60 -7.17
CA SER A 40 -2.38 28.53 -7.32
C SER A 40 -1.94 27.47 -8.34
N LYS A 41 -1.25 27.89 -9.41
CA LYS A 41 -0.72 26.98 -10.43
C LYS A 41 0.42 26.12 -9.89
N ILE A 42 1.34 26.70 -9.11
CA ILE A 42 2.46 25.98 -8.49
C ILE A 42 1.96 24.92 -7.52
N VAL A 43 1.00 25.26 -6.65
CA VAL A 43 0.40 24.30 -5.71
C VAL A 43 -0.26 23.15 -6.46
N LYS A 44 -0.99 23.46 -7.54
CA LYS A 44 -1.66 22.45 -8.37
C LYS A 44 -0.66 21.52 -9.07
N GLU A 45 0.36 22.07 -9.70
CA GLU A 45 1.40 21.28 -10.36
C GLU A 45 2.17 20.39 -9.38
N TRP A 46 2.40 20.87 -8.14
CA TRP A 46 3.01 20.08 -7.08
C TRP A 46 2.12 18.91 -6.67
N MET A 47 0.82 19.15 -6.47
CA MET A 47 -0.14 18.08 -6.14
C MET A 47 -0.24 17.04 -7.26
N ASP A 48 -0.31 17.48 -8.53
CA ASP A 48 -0.39 16.58 -9.68
C ASP A 48 0.88 15.71 -9.80
N LYS A 49 2.07 16.31 -9.63
CA LYS A 49 3.33 15.55 -9.58
C LYS A 49 3.39 14.58 -8.40
N ALA A 50 2.95 15.00 -7.22
CA ALA A 50 2.94 14.16 -6.03
C ALA A 50 2.04 12.94 -6.19
N GLN A 51 0.87 13.11 -6.82
CA GLN A 51 -0.07 12.03 -7.12
C GLN A 51 0.54 11.02 -8.12
N GLN A 52 1.16 11.53 -9.19
CA GLN A 52 1.80 10.68 -10.20
C GLN A 52 2.98 9.89 -9.60
N SER A 53 3.82 10.57 -8.82
CA SER A 53 4.96 9.92 -8.14
C SER A 53 4.52 8.88 -7.11
N SER A 54 3.42 9.12 -6.39
CA SER A 54 2.85 8.14 -5.45
C SER A 54 2.35 6.87 -6.14
N THR A 55 1.80 7.00 -7.36
CA THR A 55 1.28 5.87 -8.14
C THR A 55 2.43 4.97 -8.60
N ASP A 56 3.47 5.56 -9.18
CA ASP A 56 4.68 4.84 -9.60
C ASP A 56 5.38 4.17 -8.41
N LEU A 57 5.47 4.88 -7.28
CA LEU A 57 6.05 4.35 -6.05
C LEU A 57 5.26 3.14 -5.54
N THR A 58 3.92 3.21 -5.56
CA THR A 58 3.06 2.08 -5.14
C THR A 58 3.29 0.85 -6.02
N GLY A 59 3.41 1.03 -7.34
CA GLY A 59 3.72 -0.06 -8.28
C GLY A 59 5.09 -0.69 -8.00
N ARG A 60 6.11 0.13 -7.75
CA ARG A 60 7.46 -0.36 -7.39
C ARG A 60 7.48 -1.13 -6.07
N ILE A 61 6.76 -0.63 -5.06
CA ILE A 61 6.63 -1.31 -3.76
C ILE A 61 5.91 -2.64 -3.92
N GLN A 62 4.80 -2.69 -4.67
CA GLN A 62 4.09 -3.94 -4.95
C GLN A 62 4.99 -4.96 -5.65
N GLY A 63 5.76 -4.52 -6.65
CA GLY A 63 6.74 -5.37 -7.33
C GLY A 63 7.79 -5.91 -6.37
N ALA A 64 8.43 -5.02 -5.60
CA ALA A 64 9.46 -5.41 -4.62
C ALA A 64 8.93 -6.37 -3.55
N VAL A 65 7.71 -6.15 -3.04
CA VAL A 65 7.07 -7.04 -2.08
C VAL A 65 6.76 -8.38 -2.73
N THR A 66 6.23 -8.39 -3.95
CA THR A 66 5.92 -9.63 -4.69
C THR A 66 7.19 -10.44 -4.96
N ASP A 67 8.28 -9.78 -5.37
CA ASP A 67 9.53 -10.45 -5.67
C ASP A 67 10.24 -10.94 -4.40
N ALA A 68 10.19 -10.17 -3.31
CA ALA A 68 10.64 -10.64 -2.00
C ALA A 68 9.84 -11.87 -1.56
N LEU A 69 8.51 -11.85 -1.70
CA LEU A 69 7.65 -12.99 -1.36
C LEU A 69 7.94 -14.23 -2.22
N LYS A 70 8.37 -14.08 -3.48
CA LYS A 70 8.80 -15.21 -4.32
C LYS A 70 10.14 -15.82 -3.89
N GLN A 71 11.02 -15.02 -3.30
CA GLN A 71 12.35 -15.49 -2.86
C GLN A 71 12.31 -16.20 -1.51
N PHE A 72 11.27 -16.00 -0.71
CA PHE A 72 11.04 -16.77 0.50
C PHE A 72 10.02 -17.89 0.23
N PRO A 73 10.23 -19.13 0.73
CA PRO A 73 9.24 -20.19 0.66
C PRO A 73 8.12 -19.92 1.69
N LEU A 74 7.34 -18.87 1.47
CA LEU A 74 6.19 -18.53 2.29
C LEU A 74 4.95 -19.12 1.63
N ALA A 75 4.28 -20.03 2.35
CA ALA A 75 2.99 -20.54 1.92
C ALA A 75 1.99 -19.38 1.83
N THR A 76 1.43 -19.18 0.66
CA THR A 76 0.37 -18.20 0.42
C THR A 76 -0.94 -18.69 1.05
N LYS A 77 -1.92 -17.80 1.15
CA LYS A 77 -3.27 -18.17 1.62
C LYS A 77 -3.89 -19.27 0.75
N SER A 78 -3.67 -19.21 -0.57
CA SER A 78 -4.13 -20.23 -1.51
C SER A 78 -3.51 -21.59 -1.22
N ASP A 79 -2.20 -21.62 -0.88
CA ASP A 79 -1.51 -22.87 -0.55
C ASP A 79 -2.09 -23.50 0.72
N ILE A 80 -2.45 -22.67 1.71
CA ILE A 80 -3.11 -23.13 2.95
C ILE A 80 -4.51 -23.69 2.67
N GLU A 81 -5.30 -23.01 1.84
CA GLU A 81 -6.64 -23.45 1.45
C GLU A 81 -6.58 -24.79 0.67
N GLU A 82 -5.59 -24.95 -0.21
CA GLU A 82 -5.38 -26.20 -0.93
C GLU A 82 -5.00 -27.35 0.01
N VAL A 83 -4.11 -27.09 0.98
CA VAL A 83 -3.73 -28.08 2.00
C VAL A 83 -4.94 -28.46 2.86
N GLN A 84 -5.77 -27.50 3.28
CA GLN A 84 -7.01 -27.79 4.01
C GLN A 84 -7.95 -28.71 3.22
N LYS A 85 -8.18 -28.40 1.94
CA LYS A 85 -9.05 -29.23 1.08
C LYS A 85 -8.52 -30.66 0.91
N ARG A 86 -7.20 -30.81 0.79
CA ARG A 86 -6.54 -32.13 0.75
C ARG A 86 -6.72 -32.89 2.06
N ILE A 87 -6.56 -32.20 3.20
CA ILE A 87 -6.80 -32.78 4.53
C ILE A 87 -8.26 -33.23 4.65
N ASP A 88 -9.24 -32.40 4.30
CA ASP A 88 -10.67 -32.77 4.39
C ASP A 88 -11.02 -33.97 3.51
N THR A 89 -10.44 -34.02 2.31
CA THR A 89 -10.61 -35.14 1.39
C THR A 89 -10.03 -36.43 1.99
N LEU A 90 -8.84 -36.36 2.59
CA LEU A 90 -8.20 -37.50 3.24
C LEU A 90 -9.00 -37.95 4.47
N SER A 91 -9.43 -37.02 5.33
CA SER A 91 -10.27 -37.29 6.49
C SER A 91 -11.57 -37.99 6.10
N THR A 92 -12.23 -37.54 5.03
CA THR A 92 -13.46 -38.17 4.52
C THR A 92 -13.19 -39.59 4.00
N ARG A 93 -12.05 -39.82 3.35
CA ARG A 93 -11.68 -41.17 2.87
C ARG A 93 -11.35 -42.11 4.02
N ILE A 94 -10.63 -41.63 5.03
CA ILE A 94 -10.30 -42.40 6.25
C ILE A 94 -11.60 -42.79 6.96
N GLN A 95 -12.50 -41.83 7.18
CA GLN A 95 -13.79 -42.10 7.83
C GLN A 95 -14.66 -43.12 7.07
N LYS A 96 -14.60 -43.13 5.73
CA LYS A 96 -15.28 -44.14 4.91
C LYS A 96 -14.64 -45.53 4.99
N MET A 97 -13.32 -45.61 5.18
CA MET A 97 -12.61 -46.88 5.35
C MET A 97 -12.81 -47.44 6.76
N GLU A 98 -12.75 -46.60 7.79
CA GLU A 98 -12.97 -46.97 9.19
C GLU A 98 -14.45 -47.29 9.49
N GLY A 99 -15.40 -46.66 8.77
CA GLY A 99 -16.82 -46.97 8.86
C GLY A 99 -17.27 -48.20 8.05
N GLY A 100 -16.35 -48.86 7.34
CA GLY A 100 -16.60 -50.03 6.50
C GLY A 100 -16.22 -51.39 7.13
N GLU A 101 -15.69 -51.40 8.36
CA GLU A 101 -15.37 -52.62 9.13
C GLU A 101 -16.43 -52.93 10.21
N GLY A 102 -17.71 -52.78 9.86
CA GLY A 102 -18.86 -53.23 10.66
C GLY A 102 -19.75 -54.19 9.89
#